data_AF-A0A453BMY2-F1
#
_entry.id   AF-A0A453BMY2-F1
#
_cell.length_a   1.000
_cell.length_b   1.000
_cell.length_c   1.000
_cell.angle_alpha   90.00
_cell.angle_beta   90.00
_cell.angle_gamma   90.00
#
_symmetry.space_group_name_H-M   'P 1'
#
loop_
_entity.id
_entity.type
_entity.pdbx_description
1 polymer ?
#
loop_
_entity_poly.entity_id
_entity_poly.type
_entity_poly.pdbx_seq_one_letter_code
_entity_poly.pdbx_strand_id
1 'polypeptide(L)'
;NFVRESEHMLKSQLSRFRPCEVTILLDSKGQTDHSIVKFAEDWTGFKDALAFENHFIVEQYSKTDWTRRNCKMDDLYGWLARSDDYNSHGTIGEHLRKIGVLKSVGDREHERTERIAHFTRQMEEKNKHLQELELKHNQTAMKLESMMKDKDRMVEEYNEKIRKMQEDARGNSSKIVEDNQRLQQELKTRREQAIRRHKQLEELARKSNIDRAKVEAEKEKVFFSCLLQCYFIFYSFCYILMN
;
A
#
# COMPACT_ATOMS: atom_id res chain seq x y z
N ASN A 1 16.46 60.50 56.89
CA ASN A 1 16.82 59.32 56.09
C ASN A 1 15.75 59.08 55.04
N PHE A 2 15.91 59.71 53.87
CA PHE A 2 15.00 59.53 52.74
C PHE A 2 15.35 58.19 52.09
N VAL A 3 14.51 57.17 52.26
CA VAL A 3 14.68 55.88 51.58
C VAL A 3 14.48 56.17 50.10
N ARG A 4 15.55 56.09 49.31
CA ARG A 4 15.46 56.26 47.85
C ARG A 4 14.53 55.17 47.32
N GLU A 5 13.42 55.56 46.69
CA GLU A 5 12.52 54.60 46.08
C GLU A 5 13.29 53.75 45.07
N SER A 6 13.10 52.43 45.14
CA SER A 6 13.70 51.48 44.19
C SER A 6 12.64 50.96 43.23
N GLU A 7 13.06 50.62 42.01
CA GLU A 7 12.19 50.04 40.98
C GLU A 7 11.40 48.83 41.49
N HIS A 8 12.05 47.97 42.29
CA HIS A 8 11.43 46.81 42.92
C HIS A 8 10.31 47.21 43.90
N MET A 9 10.54 48.25 44.70
CA MET A 9 9.54 48.73 45.67
C MET A 9 8.34 49.33 44.95
N LEU A 10 8.56 50.16 43.93
CA LEU A 10 7.49 50.77 43.15
C LEU A 10 6.69 49.71 42.36
N LYS A 11 7.38 48.73 41.76
CA LYS A 11 6.73 47.58 41.12
C LYS A 11 5.88 46.78 42.10
N SER A 12 6.33 46.59 43.34
CA SER A 12 5.58 45.89 44.39
C SER A 12 4.33 46.67 44.82
N GLN A 13 4.43 47.99 45.01
CA GLN A 13 3.28 48.85 45.32
C GLN A 13 2.21 48.83 44.22
N LEU A 14 2.65 48.75 42.96
CA LEU A 14 1.78 48.70 41.78
C LEU A 14 1.39 47.28 41.34
N SER A 15 1.73 46.25 42.14
CA SER A 15 1.55 44.83 41.78
C SER A 15 0.11 44.45 41.40
N ARG A 16 -0.89 45.15 41.95
CA ARG A 16 -2.32 44.94 41.59
C ARG A 16 -2.61 45.18 40.10
N PHE A 17 -1.79 45.98 39.42
CA PHE A 17 -1.89 46.26 37.99
C PHE A 17 -0.98 45.37 37.15
N ARG A 18 -0.28 44.41 37.77
CA ARG A 18 0.60 43.44 37.09
C ARG A 18 1.66 44.08 36.17
N PRO A 19 2.41 45.11 36.64
CA PRO A 19 3.51 45.66 35.85
C PRO A 19 4.59 44.60 35.59
N CYS A 20 5.08 44.55 34.35
CA CYS A 20 6.20 43.69 33.96
C CYS A 20 7.52 44.27 34.44
N GLU A 21 7.69 45.58 34.34
CA GLU A 21 8.94 46.29 34.63
C GLU A 21 8.63 47.72 35.05
N VAL A 22 9.50 48.29 35.89
CA VAL A 22 9.44 49.70 36.30
C VAL A 22 10.84 50.26 36.13
N THR A 23 10.97 51.39 35.43
CA THR A 23 12.24 52.08 35.20
C THR A 23 12.17 53.47 35.79
N ILE A 24 13.11 53.83 36.66
CA ILE A 24 13.19 55.19 37.21
C ILE A 24 14.05 56.06 36.28
N LEU A 25 13.47 57.17 35.79
CA LEU A 25 14.15 58.19 34.99
C LEU A 25 14.74 59.27 35.91
N LEU A 26 15.99 59.65 35.63
CA LEU A 26 16.71 60.70 36.36
C LEU A 26 16.83 61.96 35.50
N ASP A 27 16.75 63.12 36.13
CA ASP A 27 16.99 64.42 35.49
C ASP A 27 18.51 64.66 35.23
N SER A 28 18.84 65.78 34.59
CA SER A 28 20.22 66.18 34.30
C SER A 28 21.08 66.44 35.55
N LYS A 29 20.46 66.54 36.73
CA LYS A 29 21.11 66.71 38.04
C LYS A 29 21.17 65.39 38.84
N GLY A 30 20.71 64.28 38.26
CA GLY A 30 20.69 62.96 38.89
C GLY A 30 19.56 62.77 39.93
N GLN A 31 18.58 63.66 39.97
CA GLN A 31 17.37 63.54 40.80
C GLN A 31 16.31 62.70 40.09
N THR A 32 15.46 62.02 40.86
CA THR A 32 14.31 61.28 40.29
C THR A 32 13.36 62.26 39.62
N ASP A 33 13.13 62.05 38.32
CA ASP A 33 12.24 62.89 37.49
C ASP A 33 10.89 62.21 37.32
N HIS A 34 10.89 61.01 36.70
CA HIS A 34 9.68 60.24 36.41
C HIS A 34 9.95 58.73 36.52
N SER A 35 8.90 57.91 36.59
CA SER A 35 9.02 56.45 36.50
C SER A 35 8.18 55.92 35.34
N ILE A 36 8.74 55.00 34.56
CA ILE A 36 8.06 54.32 33.45
C ILE A 36 7.62 52.94 33.90
N VAL A 37 6.32 52.69 33.88
CA VAL A 37 5.73 51.37 34.21
C VAL A 37 5.40 50.65 32.91
N LYS A 38 6.07 49.52 32.67
CA LYS A 38 5.86 48.70 31.48
C LYS A 38 4.92 47.54 31.79
N PHE A 39 3.91 47.37 30.94
CA PHE A 39 2.95 46.26 30.99
C PHE A 39 3.25 45.23 29.90
N ALA A 40 2.51 44.11 29.88
CA ALA A 40 2.66 43.08 28.87
C ALA A 40 2.38 43.61 27.45
N GLU A 41 3.02 43.04 26.44
CA GLU A 41 2.95 43.55 25.07
C GLU A 41 1.62 43.23 24.36
N ASP A 42 0.80 42.33 24.92
CA ASP A 42 -0.44 41.86 24.34
C ASP A 42 -1.67 42.68 24.80
N TRP A 43 -2.86 42.24 24.39
CA TRP A 43 -4.12 42.89 24.77
C TRP A 43 -4.41 42.81 26.28
N THR A 44 -3.81 41.86 27.00
CA THR A 44 -3.97 41.78 28.45
C THR A 44 -3.17 42.88 29.15
N GLY A 45 -1.95 43.16 28.69
CA GLY A 45 -1.15 44.27 29.19
C GLY A 45 -1.77 45.64 28.87
N PHE A 46 -2.40 45.79 27.69
CA PHE A 46 -3.16 47.02 27.39
C PHE A 46 -4.34 47.22 28.36
N LYS A 47 -5.07 46.15 28.69
CA LYS A 47 -6.16 46.19 29.68
C LYS A 47 -5.65 46.56 31.08
N ASP A 48 -4.50 46.02 31.48
CA ASP A 48 -3.86 46.33 32.76
C ASP A 48 -3.39 47.77 32.86
N ALA A 49 -2.82 48.30 31.77
CA ALA A 49 -2.41 49.69 31.69
C ALA A 49 -3.60 50.67 31.77
N LEU A 50 -4.74 50.32 31.16
CA LEU A 50 -5.99 51.09 31.31
C LEU A 50 -6.53 51.03 32.74
N ALA A 51 -6.45 49.88 33.42
CA ALA A 51 -6.84 49.76 34.82
C ALA A 51 -5.95 50.63 35.73
N PHE A 52 -4.66 50.68 35.45
CA PHE A 52 -3.71 51.59 36.11
C PHE A 52 -4.11 53.06 35.91
N GLU A 53 -4.31 53.52 34.67
CA GLU A 53 -4.71 54.90 34.38
C GLU A 53 -6.04 55.26 35.06
N ASN A 54 -7.04 54.38 34.99
CA ASN A 54 -8.34 54.61 35.62
C ASN A 54 -8.25 54.75 37.14
N HIS A 55 -7.33 54.04 37.80
CA HIS A 55 -7.13 54.19 39.23
C HIS A 55 -6.70 55.62 39.59
N PHE A 56 -5.67 56.14 38.91
CA PHE A 56 -5.19 57.51 39.15
C PHE A 56 -6.23 58.57 38.76
N ILE A 57 -7.06 58.32 37.75
CA ILE A 57 -8.19 59.19 37.42
C ILE A 57 -9.21 59.24 38.56
N VAL A 58 -9.63 58.09 39.10
CA VAL A 58 -10.62 58.02 40.19
C VAL A 58 -10.10 58.67 41.47
N GLU A 59 -8.82 58.49 41.78
CA GLU A 59 -8.18 59.08 42.98
C GLU A 59 -7.80 60.57 42.79
N GLN A 60 -8.11 61.19 41.64
CA GLN A 60 -7.77 62.59 41.32
C GLN A 60 -6.26 62.89 41.28
N TYR A 61 -5.49 61.92 40.79
CA TYR A 61 -4.06 61.97 40.57
C TYR A 61 -3.72 61.71 39.08
N SER A 62 -4.61 62.12 38.17
CA SER A 62 -4.42 61.99 36.73
C SER A 62 -3.41 63.01 36.18
N LYS A 63 -2.98 62.84 34.92
CA LYS A 63 -2.20 63.85 34.18
C LYS A 63 -2.85 65.24 34.16
N THR A 64 -4.19 65.28 34.12
CA THR A 64 -4.93 66.54 34.13
C THR A 64 -4.84 67.20 35.51
N ASP A 65 -4.92 66.41 36.57
CA ASP A 65 -4.81 66.90 37.96
C ASP A 65 -3.40 67.39 38.26
N TRP A 66 -2.38 66.68 37.74
CA TRP A 66 -0.99 67.11 37.77
C TRP A 66 -0.81 68.51 37.16
N THR A 67 -1.30 68.71 35.93
CA THR A 67 -1.18 70.00 35.24
C THR A 67 -1.92 71.14 35.96
N ARG A 68 -3.07 70.86 36.58
CA ARG A 68 -3.91 71.88 37.26
C ARG A 68 -3.32 72.37 38.57
N ARG A 69 -2.63 71.52 39.33
CA ARG A 69 -2.21 71.82 40.72
C ARG A 69 -0.85 72.53 40.83
N ASN A 70 -0.16 72.83 39.71
CA ASN A 70 1.13 73.54 39.69
C ASN A 70 2.13 73.02 40.77
N CYS A 71 2.20 71.69 40.83
CA CYS A 71 2.55 70.82 41.97
C CYS A 71 3.64 71.30 42.94
N LYS A 72 3.34 71.19 44.25
CA LYS A 72 4.27 71.42 45.39
C LYS A 72 4.32 70.28 46.42
N MET A 73 3.92 69.03 46.12
CA MET A 73 3.85 67.96 47.14
C MET A 73 4.26 66.56 46.66
N ASP A 74 4.66 65.73 47.63
CA ASP A 74 5.23 64.36 47.60
C ASP A 74 4.29 63.22 47.08
N ASP A 75 3.20 63.53 46.39
CA ASP A 75 2.20 62.52 45.96
C ASP A 75 2.52 61.90 44.58
N LEU A 76 2.13 60.63 44.37
CA LEU A 76 2.30 59.92 43.11
C LEU A 76 1.15 60.19 42.14
N TYR A 77 1.49 60.56 40.90
CA TYR A 77 0.55 60.77 39.79
C TYR A 77 0.80 59.74 38.69
N GLY A 78 -0.25 59.35 37.96
CA GLY A 78 -0.15 58.29 36.96
C GLY A 78 -1.11 58.47 35.78
N TRP A 79 -0.65 58.13 34.59
CA TRP A 79 -1.45 58.10 33.37
C TRP A 79 -0.85 57.12 32.35
N LEU A 80 -1.64 56.74 31.35
CA LEU A 80 -1.14 55.96 30.23
C LEU A 80 -0.38 56.89 29.28
N ALA A 81 0.86 56.56 28.95
CA ALA A 81 1.64 57.35 28.00
C ALA A 81 0.98 57.34 26.61
N ARG A 82 0.73 58.53 26.04
CA ARG A 82 0.10 58.72 24.73
C ARG A 82 1.01 59.48 23.76
N SER A 83 0.46 59.87 22.62
CA SER A 83 1.21 60.55 21.54
C SER A 83 1.94 61.80 22.02
N ASP A 84 1.34 62.57 22.92
CA ASP A 84 1.94 63.76 23.51
C ASP A 84 3.12 63.44 24.44
N ASP A 85 3.03 62.38 25.25
CA ASP A 85 4.16 61.89 26.05
C ASP A 85 5.30 61.35 25.17
N TYR A 86 4.96 60.53 24.17
CA TYR A 86 5.90 59.93 23.23
C TYR A 86 6.67 60.99 22.42
N ASN A 87 5.98 62.05 22.00
CA ASN A 87 6.56 63.16 21.24
C ASN A 87 7.09 64.31 22.11
N SER A 88 7.01 64.17 23.44
CA SER A 88 7.53 65.19 24.36
C SER A 88 9.06 65.36 24.21
N HIS A 89 9.51 66.58 24.51
CA HIS A 89 10.92 66.88 24.68
C HIS A 89 11.30 66.54 26.12
N GLY A 90 12.45 65.88 26.31
CA GLY A 90 12.95 65.47 27.63
C GLY A 90 13.04 63.95 27.80
N THR A 91 13.40 63.56 29.03
CA THR A 91 13.72 62.18 29.45
C THR A 91 12.60 61.19 29.16
N ILE A 92 11.33 61.55 29.38
CA ILE A 92 10.17 60.69 29.12
C ILE A 92 10.08 60.34 27.64
N GLY A 93 9.96 61.35 26.76
CA GLY A 93 9.80 61.13 25.33
C GLY A 93 11.00 60.40 24.71
N GLU A 94 12.23 60.75 25.13
CA GLU A 94 13.45 60.06 24.69
C GLU A 94 13.46 58.59 25.11
N HIS A 95 13.08 58.29 26.34
CA HIS A 95 13.00 56.92 26.82
C HIS A 95 11.93 56.12 26.09
N LEU A 96 10.72 56.67 25.92
CA LEU A 96 9.61 56.01 25.22
C LEU A 96 9.97 55.66 23.77
N ARG A 97 10.63 56.57 23.04
CA ARG A 97 11.12 56.32 21.67
C ARG A 97 12.24 55.27 21.60
N LYS A 98 13.01 55.11 22.69
CA LYS A 98 14.07 54.08 22.78
C LYS A 98 13.49 52.68 23.03
N ILE A 99 12.44 52.57 23.84
CA ILE A 99 11.91 51.27 24.28
C ILE A 99 10.75 50.74 23.43
N GLY A 100 10.15 51.57 22.57
CA GLY A 100 8.98 51.14 21.80
C GLY A 100 8.59 52.06 20.66
N VAL A 101 7.57 51.61 19.91
CA VAL A 101 6.99 52.32 18.77
C VAL A 101 5.56 52.70 19.11
N LEU A 102 5.19 53.96 18.87
CA LEU A 102 3.82 54.43 19.00
C LEU A 102 2.93 53.74 17.94
N LYS A 103 1.88 53.06 18.39
CA LYS A 103 0.88 52.40 17.53
C LYS A 103 -0.53 52.76 17.97
N SER A 104 -1.45 52.88 17.01
CA SER A 104 -2.88 53.01 17.33
C SER A 104 -3.50 51.64 17.63
N VAL A 105 -4.67 51.66 18.28
CA VAL A 105 -5.50 50.45 18.48
C VAL A 105 -5.86 49.84 17.13
N GLY A 106 -6.19 50.68 16.13
CA GLY A 106 -6.52 50.25 14.78
C GLY A 106 -5.37 49.52 14.07
N ASP A 107 -4.13 50.00 14.21
CA ASP A 107 -2.96 49.34 13.61
C ASP A 107 -2.78 47.92 14.19
N ARG A 108 -2.92 47.78 15.51
CA ARG A 108 -2.82 46.47 16.18
C ARG A 108 -3.95 45.52 15.80
N GLU A 109 -5.18 46.02 15.67
CA GLU A 109 -6.32 45.23 15.20
C GLU A 109 -6.18 44.80 13.75
N HIS A 110 -5.68 45.68 12.89
CA HIS A 110 -5.41 45.39 11.49
C HIS A 110 -4.34 44.29 11.35
N GLU A 111 -3.20 44.42 12.02
CA GLU A 111 -2.15 43.39 12.05
C GLU A 111 -2.68 42.02 12.52
N ARG A 112 -3.55 42.00 13.53
CA ARG A 112 -4.20 40.76 13.99
C ARG A 112 -5.08 40.17 12.89
N THR A 113 -5.88 41.00 12.24
CA THR A 113 -6.81 40.58 11.18
C THR A 113 -6.06 40.06 9.97
N GLU A 114 -5.00 40.73 9.54
CA GLU A 114 -4.13 40.28 8.45
C GLU A 114 -3.46 38.95 8.76
N ARG A 115 -2.94 38.76 9.98
CA ARG A 115 -2.38 37.47 10.41
C ARG A 115 -3.44 36.36 10.37
N ILE A 116 -4.65 36.61 10.86
CA ILE A 116 -5.75 35.65 10.80
C ILE A 116 -6.07 35.31 9.33
N ALA A 117 -6.25 36.32 8.48
CA ALA A 117 -6.55 36.12 7.06
C ALA A 117 -5.45 35.32 6.34
N HIS A 118 -4.18 35.58 6.65
CA HIS A 118 -3.04 34.83 6.12
C HIS A 118 -3.09 33.35 6.52
N PHE A 119 -3.35 33.04 7.80
CA PHE A 119 -3.47 31.66 8.25
C PHE A 119 -4.72 30.97 7.70
N THR A 120 -5.84 31.67 7.57
CA THR A 120 -7.06 31.14 6.93
C THR A 120 -6.79 30.74 5.48
N ARG A 121 -6.13 31.59 4.69
CA ARG A 121 -5.75 31.26 3.31
C ARG A 121 -4.86 30.02 3.23
N GLN A 122 -3.84 29.94 4.08
CA GLN A 122 -2.97 28.75 4.13
C GLN A 122 -3.75 27.49 4.51
N MET A 123 -4.70 27.58 5.44
CA MET A 123 -5.55 26.45 5.84
C MET A 123 -6.44 25.99 4.68
N GLU A 124 -7.04 26.92 3.93
CA GLU A 124 -7.84 26.63 2.74
C GLU A 124 -7.02 25.94 1.65
N GLU A 125 -5.82 26.44 1.36
CA GLU A 125 -4.89 25.82 0.39
C GLU A 125 -4.51 24.39 0.80
N LYS A 126 -4.17 24.17 2.07
CA LYS A 126 -3.84 22.84 2.60
C LYS A 126 -5.04 21.91 2.54
N ASN A 127 -6.23 22.39 2.86
CA ASN A 127 -7.45 21.60 2.81
C ASN A 127 -7.79 21.19 1.37
N LYS A 128 -7.66 22.10 0.40
CA LYS A 128 -7.82 21.79 -1.02
C LYS A 128 -6.82 20.73 -1.48
N HIS A 129 -5.55 20.85 -1.07
CA HIS A 129 -4.53 19.87 -1.41
C HIS A 129 -4.84 18.48 -0.82
N LEU A 130 -5.36 18.41 0.42
CA LEU A 130 -5.80 17.16 1.02
C LEU A 130 -6.93 16.50 0.23
N GLN A 131 -7.94 17.27 -0.20
CA GLN A 131 -9.03 16.77 -1.04
C GLN A 131 -8.53 16.21 -2.38
N GLU A 132 -7.57 16.88 -3.01
CA GLU A 132 -6.94 16.40 -4.26
C GLU A 132 -6.17 15.09 -4.06
N LEU A 133 -5.46 14.94 -2.94
CA LEU A 133 -4.74 13.71 -2.59
C LEU A 133 -5.71 12.56 -2.32
N GLU A 134 -6.79 12.81 -1.58
CA GLU A 134 -7.83 11.83 -1.30
C GLU A 134 -8.49 11.33 -2.60
N LEU A 135 -8.82 12.24 -3.52
CA LEU A 135 -9.36 11.87 -4.83
C LEU A 135 -8.40 10.97 -5.62
N LYS A 136 -7.11 11.34 -5.69
CA LYS A 136 -6.08 10.54 -6.39
C LYS A 136 -5.89 9.17 -5.73
N HIS A 137 -5.92 9.12 -4.40
CA HIS A 137 -5.82 7.87 -3.66
C HIS A 137 -6.98 6.94 -4.02
N ASN A 138 -8.23 7.43 -3.96
CA ASN A 138 -9.42 6.64 -4.29
C ASN A 138 -9.39 6.15 -5.75
N GLN A 139 -9.00 7.01 -6.70
CA GLN A 139 -8.84 6.61 -8.09
C GLN A 139 -7.79 5.51 -8.27
N THR A 140 -6.67 5.59 -7.54
CA THR A 140 -5.60 4.60 -7.60
C THR A 140 -6.03 3.28 -6.97
N ALA A 141 -6.72 3.33 -5.83
CA ALA A 141 -7.27 2.15 -5.16
C ALA A 141 -8.27 1.39 -6.06
N MET A 142 -9.18 2.10 -6.72
CA MET A 142 -10.13 1.50 -7.67
C MET A 142 -9.43 0.82 -8.86
N LYS A 143 -8.41 1.47 -9.43
CA LYS A 143 -7.61 0.87 -10.51
C LYS A 143 -6.89 -0.39 -10.05
N LEU A 144 -6.29 -0.36 -8.87
CA LEU A 144 -5.61 -1.51 -8.29
C LEU A 144 -6.57 -2.68 -8.06
N GLU A 145 -7.76 -2.41 -7.50
CA GLU A 145 -8.78 -3.43 -7.29
C GLU A 145 -9.22 -4.09 -8.61
N SER A 146 -9.44 -3.29 -9.66
CA SER A 146 -9.76 -3.80 -11.00
C SER A 146 -8.65 -4.70 -11.54
N MET A 147 -7.39 -4.26 -11.44
CA MET A 147 -6.25 -5.06 -11.89
C MET A 147 -6.12 -6.37 -11.11
N MET A 148 -6.39 -6.37 -9.81
CA MET A 148 -6.38 -7.59 -8.99
C MET A 148 -7.47 -8.56 -9.45
N LYS A 149 -8.69 -8.08 -9.69
CA LYS A 149 -9.79 -8.90 -10.23
C LYS A 149 -9.47 -9.49 -11.59
N ASP A 150 -8.88 -8.70 -12.49
CA ASP A 150 -8.45 -9.18 -13.81
C ASP A 150 -7.36 -10.25 -13.69
N LYS A 151 -6.38 -10.04 -12.80
CA LYS A 151 -5.32 -11.02 -12.52
C LYS A 151 -5.88 -12.32 -11.96
N ASP A 152 -6.80 -12.25 -11.00
CA ASP A 152 -7.44 -13.44 -10.44
C ASP A 152 -8.28 -14.18 -11.49
N ARG A 153 -9.02 -13.45 -12.35
CA ARG A 153 -9.74 -14.03 -13.50
C ARG A 153 -8.80 -14.77 -14.45
N MET A 154 -7.68 -14.16 -14.83
CA MET A 154 -6.69 -14.77 -15.72
C MET A 154 -6.10 -16.06 -15.13
N VAL A 155 -5.82 -16.07 -13.82
CA VAL A 155 -5.31 -17.25 -13.13
C VAL A 155 -6.34 -18.38 -13.16
N GLU A 156 -7.61 -18.08 -12.89
CA GLU A 156 -8.67 -19.09 -12.92
C GLU A 156 -8.87 -19.66 -14.34
N GLU A 157 -8.92 -18.81 -15.37
CA GLU A 157 -9.00 -19.24 -16.76
C GLU A 157 -7.82 -20.12 -17.20
N TYR A 158 -6.61 -19.77 -16.74
CA TYR A 158 -5.40 -20.55 -17.02
C TYR A 158 -5.45 -21.93 -16.33
N ASN A 159 -5.82 -21.96 -15.04
CA ASN A 159 -5.96 -23.20 -14.28
C ASN A 159 -7.01 -24.14 -14.89
N GLU A 160 -8.14 -23.59 -15.34
CA GLU A 160 -9.20 -24.36 -15.98
C GLU A 160 -8.74 -24.96 -17.31
N LYS A 161 -7.97 -24.21 -18.12
CA LYS A 161 -7.35 -24.74 -19.34
C LYS A 161 -6.41 -25.91 -19.03
N ILE A 162 -5.58 -25.80 -17.99
CA ILE A 162 -4.69 -26.90 -17.57
C ILE A 162 -5.51 -28.12 -17.19
N ARG A 163 -6.57 -27.96 -16.39
CA ARG A 163 -7.44 -29.08 -15.98
C ARG A 163 -8.03 -29.80 -17.19
N LYS A 164 -8.61 -29.05 -18.14
CA LYS A 164 -9.18 -29.63 -19.36
C LYS A 164 -8.14 -30.40 -20.18
N MET A 165 -6.95 -29.82 -20.41
CA MET A 165 -5.89 -30.52 -21.13
C MET A 165 -5.46 -31.81 -20.43
N GLN A 166 -5.38 -31.80 -19.09
CA GLN A 166 -5.04 -33.00 -18.32
C GLN A 166 -6.13 -34.05 -18.38
N GLU A 167 -7.40 -33.64 -18.34
CA GLU A 167 -8.55 -34.52 -18.46
C GLU A 167 -8.61 -35.18 -19.85
N ASP A 168 -8.43 -34.39 -20.91
CA ASP A 168 -8.37 -34.89 -22.29
C ASP A 168 -7.21 -35.88 -22.47
N ALA A 169 -6.02 -35.56 -21.95
CA ALA A 169 -4.86 -36.45 -22.01
C ALA A 169 -5.10 -37.77 -21.26
N ARG A 170 -5.70 -37.71 -20.06
CA ARG A 170 -6.07 -38.90 -19.27
C ARG A 170 -7.13 -39.75 -19.98
N GLY A 171 -8.13 -39.11 -20.58
CA GLY A 171 -9.17 -39.78 -21.36
C GLY A 171 -8.59 -40.52 -22.57
N ASN A 172 -7.71 -39.85 -23.33
CA ASN A 172 -7.02 -40.46 -24.47
C ASN A 172 -6.12 -41.62 -24.04
N SER A 173 -5.34 -41.45 -22.96
CA SER A 173 -4.50 -42.52 -22.43
C SER A 173 -5.32 -43.73 -21.98
N SER A 174 -6.45 -43.52 -21.31
CA SER A 174 -7.34 -44.60 -20.86
C SER A 174 -7.89 -45.40 -22.04
N LYS A 175 -8.36 -44.72 -23.10
CA LYS A 175 -8.82 -45.38 -24.34
C LYS A 175 -7.72 -46.22 -24.99
N ILE A 176 -6.50 -45.70 -25.07
CA ILE A 176 -5.35 -46.45 -25.62
C ILE A 176 -5.07 -47.70 -24.79
N VAL A 177 -5.17 -47.62 -23.47
CA VAL A 177 -4.98 -48.79 -22.59
C VAL A 177 -6.09 -49.82 -22.80
N GLU A 178 -7.35 -49.40 -22.86
CA GLU A 178 -8.50 -50.27 -23.12
C GLU A 178 -8.39 -50.98 -24.48
N ASP A 179 -8.07 -50.23 -25.54
CA ASP A 179 -7.89 -50.80 -26.88
C ASP A 179 -6.72 -51.80 -26.93
N ASN A 180 -5.61 -51.51 -26.25
CA ASN A 180 -4.48 -52.43 -26.16
C ASN A 180 -4.86 -53.73 -25.43
N GLN A 181 -5.62 -53.64 -24.34
CA GLN A 181 -6.11 -54.82 -23.64
C GLN A 181 -7.03 -55.67 -24.53
N ARG A 182 -7.94 -55.05 -25.29
CA ARG A 182 -8.79 -55.74 -26.26
C ARG A 182 -7.95 -56.45 -27.32
N LEU A 183 -7.00 -55.76 -27.94
CA LEU A 183 -6.12 -56.32 -28.97
C LEU A 183 -5.28 -57.48 -28.43
N GLN A 184 -4.79 -57.39 -27.19
CA GLN A 184 -4.06 -58.50 -26.55
C GLN A 184 -4.93 -59.76 -26.40
N GLN A 185 -6.20 -59.60 -26.01
CA GLN A 185 -7.15 -60.71 -25.91
C GLN A 185 -7.45 -61.33 -27.29
N GLU A 186 -7.64 -60.49 -28.31
CA GLU A 186 -7.84 -60.95 -29.69
C GLU A 186 -6.62 -61.71 -30.23
N LEU A 187 -5.41 -61.18 -30.00
CA LEU A 187 -4.16 -61.83 -30.40
C LEU A 187 -3.98 -63.18 -29.70
N LYS A 188 -4.28 -63.27 -28.40
CA LYS A 188 -4.24 -64.54 -27.66
C LYS A 188 -5.19 -65.57 -28.28
N THR A 189 -6.43 -65.16 -28.56
CA THR A 189 -7.45 -66.02 -29.17
C THR A 189 -7.02 -66.51 -30.57
N ARG A 190 -6.52 -65.61 -31.42
CA ARG A 190 -6.03 -65.97 -32.76
C ARG A 190 -4.82 -66.90 -32.70
N ARG A 191 -3.90 -66.67 -31.77
CA ARG A 191 -2.74 -67.54 -31.56
C ARG A 191 -3.16 -68.95 -31.18
N GLU A 192 -4.10 -69.10 -30.25
CA GLU A 192 -4.63 -70.40 -29.86
C GLU A 192 -5.35 -71.11 -31.02
N GLN A 193 -6.13 -70.37 -31.82
CA GLN A 193 -6.75 -70.90 -33.04
C GLN A 193 -5.71 -71.38 -34.06
N ALA A 194 -4.65 -70.61 -34.28
CA ALA A 194 -3.56 -70.98 -35.19
C ALA A 194 -2.84 -72.25 -34.71
N ILE A 195 -2.54 -72.36 -33.41
CA ILE A 195 -1.95 -73.56 -32.81
C ILE A 195 -2.86 -74.78 -33.04
N ARG A 196 -4.18 -74.63 -32.83
CA ARG A 196 -5.14 -75.73 -33.06
C ARG A 196 -5.15 -76.17 -34.54
N ARG A 197 -5.22 -75.22 -35.48
CA ARG A 197 -5.19 -75.53 -36.92
C ARG A 197 -3.89 -76.20 -37.33
N HIS A 198 -2.76 -75.73 -36.81
CA HIS A 198 -1.45 -76.33 -37.09
C HIS A 198 -1.40 -77.81 -36.67
N LYS A 199 -1.84 -78.13 -35.44
CA LYS A 199 -1.94 -79.52 -34.97
C LYS A 199 -2.85 -80.39 -35.85
N GLN A 200 -3.99 -79.84 -36.29
CA GLN A 200 -4.89 -80.56 -37.20
C GLN A 200 -4.23 -80.85 -38.55
N LEU A 201 -3.49 -79.89 -39.11
CA LEU A 201 -2.77 -80.06 -40.36
C LEU A 201 -1.62 -81.07 -40.23
N GLU A 202 -0.88 -81.05 -39.13
CA GLU A 202 0.15 -82.05 -38.85
C GLU A 202 -0.43 -83.47 -38.80
N GLU A 203 -1.56 -83.66 -38.11
CA GLU A 203 -2.22 -84.97 -38.03
C GLU A 203 -2.75 -85.43 -39.40
N LEU A 204 -3.35 -84.53 -40.18
CA LEU A 204 -3.77 -84.82 -41.56
C LEU A 204 -2.60 -85.18 -42.46
N ALA A 205 -1.47 -84.48 -42.37
CA ALA A 205 -0.26 -84.77 -43.12
C ALA A 205 0.32 -86.14 -42.73
N ARG A 206 0.36 -86.46 -41.42
CA ARG A 206 0.78 -87.77 -40.91
C ARG A 206 -0.10 -88.89 -41.47
N LYS A 207 -1.42 -88.72 -41.42
CA LYS A 207 -2.38 -89.70 -41.95
C LYS A 207 -2.24 -89.87 -43.46
N SER A 208 -2.16 -88.79 -44.21
CA SER A 208 -1.93 -88.79 -45.65
C SER A 208 -0.63 -89.50 -46.04
N ASN A 209 0.46 -89.26 -45.30
CA ASN A 209 1.74 -89.95 -45.52
C ASN A 209 1.62 -91.47 -45.27
N ILE A 210 0.89 -91.88 -44.23
CA ILE A 210 0.63 -93.30 -43.95
C ILE A 210 -0.20 -93.93 -45.07
N ASP A 211 -1.28 -93.25 -45.49
CA ASP A 211 -2.16 -93.75 -46.55
C ASP A 211 -1.42 -93.83 -47.89
N ARG A 212 -0.57 -92.85 -48.22
CA ARG A 212 0.31 -92.89 -49.38
C ARG A 212 1.27 -94.08 -49.33
N ALA A 213 1.95 -94.31 -48.21
CA ALA A 213 2.86 -95.45 -48.06
C ALA A 213 2.14 -96.79 -48.20
N LYS A 214 0.89 -96.90 -47.71
CA LYS A 214 0.06 -98.10 -47.93
C LYS A 214 -0.26 -98.31 -49.40
N VAL A 215 -0.70 -97.27 -50.11
CA VAL A 215 -1.01 -97.34 -51.55
C VAL A 215 0.24 -97.70 -52.37
N GLU A 216 1.41 -97.15 -52.02
CA GLU A 216 2.69 -97.51 -52.65
C GLU A 216 3.03 -98.99 -52.43
N ALA A 217 2.89 -99.50 -51.21
CA ALA A 217 3.11 -100.93 -50.92
C ALA A 217 2.11 -101.84 -51.64
N GLU A 218 0.84 -101.43 -51.80
CA GLU A 218 -0.15 -102.16 -52.61
C GLU A 218 0.21 -102.17 -54.10
N LYS A 219 0.65 -101.03 -54.65
CA LYS A 219 1.16 -100.96 -56.03
C LYS A 219 2.35 -101.87 -56.24
N GLU A 220 3.31 -101.91 -55.31
CA GLU A 220 4.44 -102.84 -55.37
C GLU A 220 3.96 -104.29 -55.39
N LYS A 221 3.02 -104.68 -54.52
CA LYS A 221 2.45 -106.04 -54.52
C LYS A 221 1.79 -106.39 -55.86
N VAL A 222 1.00 -105.49 -56.43
CA VAL A 222 0.36 -105.68 -57.74
C VAL A 222 1.42 -105.78 -58.84
N PHE A 223 2.45 -104.94 -58.79
CA PHE A 223 3.57 -104.96 -59.74
C PHE A 223 4.34 -106.29 -59.67
N PHE A 224 4.70 -106.77 -58.47
CA PHE A 224 5.32 -108.07 -58.26
C PHE A 224 4.42 -109.22 -58.73
N SER A 225 3.11 -109.17 -58.44
CA SER A 225 2.14 -110.16 -58.90
C SER A 225 2.05 -110.22 -60.43
N CYS A 226 2.05 -109.07 -61.10
CA CYS A 226 2.02 -108.99 -62.57
C CYS A 226 3.33 -109.49 -63.19
N LEU A 227 4.48 -109.14 -62.61
CA LEU A 227 5.79 -109.68 -63.01
C LEU A 227 5.84 -111.21 -62.87
N LEU A 228 5.33 -111.77 -61.77
CA LEU A 228 5.22 -113.21 -61.56
C LEU A 228 4.33 -113.87 -62.61
N GLN A 229 3.18 -113.28 -62.94
CA GLN A 229 2.31 -113.75 -64.02
C GLN A 229 3.01 -113.69 -65.39
N CYS A 230 3.67 -112.58 -65.73
CA CYS A 230 4.43 -112.45 -66.97
C CYS A 230 5.57 -113.48 -67.04
N TYR A 231 6.30 -113.70 -65.94
CA TYR A 231 7.34 -114.72 -65.86
C TYR A 231 6.77 -116.13 -66.06
N PHE A 232 5.62 -116.43 -65.45
CA PHE A 232 4.93 -117.71 -65.60
C PHE A 232 4.44 -117.95 -67.05
N ILE A 233 3.91 -116.90 -67.69
CA ILE A 233 3.51 -116.94 -69.11
C ILE A 233 4.74 -117.15 -70.00
N PHE A 234 5.84 -116.42 -69.77
CA PHE A 234 7.07 -116.55 -70.55
C PHE A 234 7.70 -117.94 -70.41
N TYR A 235 7.77 -118.47 -69.18
CA TYR A 235 8.24 -119.84 -68.92
C TYR A 235 7.34 -120.88 -69.59
N SER A 236 6.01 -120.71 -69.53
CA SER A 236 5.07 -121.61 -70.21
C SER A 236 5.23 -121.55 -71.73
N PHE A 237 5.46 -120.36 -72.30
CA PHE A 237 5.70 -120.18 -73.74
C PHE A 237 7.03 -120.83 -74.17
N CYS A 238 8.12 -120.65 -73.40
CA CYS A 238 9.40 -121.32 -73.65
C CYS A 238 9.31 -122.84 -73.49
N TYR A 239 8.55 -123.34 -72.51
CA TYR A 239 8.34 -124.79 -72.31
C TYR A 239 7.55 -125.43 -73.47
N ILE A 240 6.62 -124.68 -74.08
CA ILE A 240 5.86 -125.10 -75.27
C ILE A 240 6.72 -125.02 -76.55
N LEU A 241 7.70 -124.12 -76.64
CA LEU A 241 8.59 -123.99 -77.80
C LEU A 241 9.78 -124.98 -77.79
N MET A 242 10.10 -125.59 -76.65
CA MET A 242 11.20 -126.56 -76.47
C MET A 242 10.75 -128.03 -76.38
N ASN A 243 9.45 -128.32 -76.49
CA ASN A 243 8.87 -129.66 -76.64
C ASN A 243 8.08 -129.75 -77.94
#